data_AF-A0A965DLM2-F1
#
_entry.id   AF-A0A965DLM2-F1
#
_cell.length_a   1.000
_cell.length_b   1.000
_cell.length_c   1.000
_cell.angle_alpha   90.00
_cell.angle_beta   90.00
_cell.angle_gamma   90.00
#
_symmetry.space_group_name_H-M   'P 1'
#
loop_
_entity.id
_entity.type
_entity.pdbx_description
1 polymer ?
#
loop_
_entity_poly.entity_id
_entity_poly.type
_entity_poly.pdbx_seq_one_letter_code
_entity_poly.pdbx_strand_id
1 'polypeptide(L)'
;MLDQSFIDDALQLFRKQSLENELYRNFISGLHIDPAEISTLSSIPFLPISFFKTHLVKTGIFEPVRCFESSGTTGMINSKHCISNLDTYLENTVTIFKEYYGDPDQYCIIGLLPSYLERENSSLVSMVDHFIKLSKHPSSGFFLHDFKKLNEVLLHLESHQQKTILIGVTFALIDFVESFPMKLKYTIVMETGGMKGR
;
A
#
# COMPACT_ATOMS: atom_id res chain seq x y z
N MET A 1 -16.90 10.90 16.40
CA MET A 1 -15.86 11.67 17.12
C MET A 1 -14.64 10.77 17.19
N LEU A 2 -13.44 11.31 16.97
CA LEU A 2 -12.20 10.55 17.16
C LEU A 2 -12.08 10.18 18.65
N ASP A 3 -11.54 9.00 18.94
CA ASP A 3 -11.22 8.59 20.31
C ASP A 3 -10.16 9.54 20.91
N GLN A 4 -10.31 9.89 22.18
CA GLN A 4 -9.35 10.77 22.87
C GLN A 4 -7.97 10.12 22.94
N SER A 5 -7.90 8.79 23.11
CA SER A 5 -6.62 8.07 23.13
C SER A 5 -5.83 8.27 21.83
N PHE A 6 -6.52 8.21 20.69
CA PHE A 6 -5.92 8.44 19.38
C PHE A 6 -5.38 9.87 19.21
N ILE A 7 -6.10 10.87 19.73
CA ILE A 7 -5.67 12.28 19.66
C ILE A 7 -4.38 12.46 20.47
N ASP A 8 -4.33 11.91 21.67
CA ASP A 8 -3.18 12.01 22.56
C ASP A 8 -1.95 11.31 21.96
N ASP A 9 -2.14 10.10 21.41
CA ASP A 9 -1.09 9.34 20.72
C ASP A 9 -0.56 10.09 19.48
N ALA A 10 -1.45 10.68 18.67
CA ALA A 10 -1.06 11.43 17.49
C ALA A 10 -0.28 12.72 17.85
N LEU A 11 -0.67 13.43 18.91
CA LEU A 11 0.07 14.60 19.41
C LEU A 11 1.43 14.19 20.00
N GLN A 12 1.49 13.07 20.72
CA GLN A 12 2.75 12.53 21.22
C GLN A 12 3.69 12.15 20.07
N LEU A 13 3.17 11.47 19.04
CA LEU A 13 3.93 11.13 17.84
C LEU A 13 4.42 12.38 17.12
N PHE A 14 3.57 13.40 16.96
CA PHE A 14 3.98 14.69 16.39
C PHE A 14 5.15 15.31 17.17
N ARG A 15 5.07 15.39 18.49
CA ARG A 15 6.15 15.93 19.33
C ARG A 15 7.44 15.13 19.15
N LYS A 16 7.35 13.80 19.15
CA LYS A 16 8.51 12.95 18.89
C LYS A 16 9.12 13.20 17.49
N GLN A 17 8.28 13.29 16.46
CA GLN A 17 8.72 13.60 15.10
C GLN A 17 9.36 14.99 14.99
N SER A 18 8.81 15.99 15.68
CA SER A 18 9.36 17.34 15.73
C SER A 18 10.78 17.41 16.34
N LEU A 19 11.12 16.43 17.19
CA LEU A 19 12.43 16.33 17.84
C LEU A 19 13.38 15.41 17.07
N GLU A 20 12.92 14.26 16.60
CA GLU A 20 13.78 13.18 16.09
C GLU A 20 13.87 13.09 14.56
N ASN A 21 12.97 13.76 13.82
CA ASN A 21 13.03 13.85 12.37
C ASN A 21 13.62 15.21 11.98
N GLU A 22 14.89 15.22 11.59
CA GLU A 22 15.63 16.45 11.27
C GLU A 22 14.96 17.29 10.18
N LEU A 23 14.47 16.63 9.11
CA LEU A 23 13.81 17.32 8.01
C LEU A 23 12.51 17.99 8.47
N TYR A 24 11.69 17.27 9.25
CA TYR A 24 10.44 17.81 9.78
C TYR A 24 10.69 18.93 10.80
N ARG A 25 11.68 18.78 11.68
CA ARG A 25 12.11 19.81 12.63
C ARG A 25 12.54 21.10 11.93
N ASN A 26 13.34 20.99 10.87
CA ASN A 26 13.80 22.15 10.10
C ASN A 26 12.63 22.83 9.37
N PHE A 27 11.69 22.04 8.83
CA PHE A 27 10.49 22.54 8.17
C PHE A 27 9.61 23.37 9.13
N ILE A 28 9.23 22.81 10.29
CA ILE A 28 8.37 23.51 11.24
C ILE A 28 9.06 24.71 11.91
N SER A 29 10.38 24.64 12.12
CA SER A 29 11.17 25.77 12.62
C SER A 29 11.16 26.93 11.61
N GLY A 30 11.26 26.62 10.31
CA GLY A 30 11.15 27.62 9.24
C GLY A 30 9.75 28.24 9.11
N LEU A 31 8.72 27.57 9.63
CA LEU A 31 7.36 28.11 9.76
C LEU A 31 7.14 28.89 11.06
N HIS A 32 8.15 29.01 11.92
CA HIS A 32 8.06 29.60 13.26
C HIS A 32 6.99 28.94 14.15
N ILE A 33 6.82 27.62 14.01
CA ILE A 33 5.89 26.83 14.81
C ILE A 33 6.64 26.21 15.99
N ASP A 34 6.16 26.46 17.21
CA ASP A 34 6.60 25.76 18.41
C ASP A 34 5.75 24.46 18.59
N PRO A 35 6.36 23.26 18.55
CA PRO A 35 5.64 22.01 18.78
C PRO A 35 4.94 21.92 20.13
N ALA A 36 5.40 22.64 21.16
CA ALA A 36 4.80 22.63 22.48
C ALA A 36 3.41 23.28 22.51
N GLU A 37 3.17 24.26 21.63
CA GLU A 37 1.93 25.04 21.52
C GLU A 37 0.84 24.33 20.70
N ILE A 38 1.18 23.23 20.02
CA ILE A 38 0.23 22.43 19.24
C ILE A 38 -0.54 21.47 20.17
N SER A 39 -1.84 21.74 20.32
CA SER A 39 -2.76 20.95 21.15
C SER A 39 -3.92 20.30 20.37
N THR A 40 -4.01 20.52 19.05
CA THR A 40 -5.06 19.94 18.21
C THR A 40 -4.48 19.33 16.94
N LEU A 41 -5.14 18.28 16.42
CA LEU A 41 -4.71 17.58 15.21
C LEU A 41 -4.67 18.49 13.98
N SER A 42 -5.64 19.39 13.85
CA SER A 42 -5.73 20.35 12.75
C SER A 42 -4.59 21.36 12.73
N SER A 43 -3.91 21.56 13.85
CA SER A 43 -2.79 22.50 13.96
C SER A 43 -1.44 21.83 13.63
N ILE A 44 -1.39 20.51 13.43
CA ILE A 44 -0.16 19.82 13.04
C ILE A 44 0.22 20.23 11.61
N PRO A 45 1.42 20.83 11.39
CA PRO A 45 1.83 21.25 10.06
C PRO A 45 2.15 20.02 9.18
N PHE A 46 1.52 19.95 8.01
CA PHE A 46 1.72 18.84 7.08
C PHE A 46 3.02 19.01 6.28
N LEU A 47 3.83 17.95 6.26
CA LEU A 47 5.06 17.93 5.48
C LEU A 47 4.73 17.93 3.97
N PRO A 48 5.30 18.85 3.16
CA PRO A 48 5.01 18.90 1.74
C PRO A 48 5.40 17.63 1.00
N ILE A 49 4.52 17.14 0.11
CA ILE A 49 4.77 15.92 -0.67
C ILE A 49 6.03 16.01 -1.54
N SER A 50 6.44 17.22 -1.94
CA SER A 50 7.66 17.47 -2.72
C SER A 50 8.92 17.06 -1.96
N PHE A 51 8.91 17.08 -0.62
CA PHE A 51 10.07 16.70 0.19
C PHE A 51 10.38 15.22 0.03
N PHE A 52 9.36 14.37 -0.15
CA PHE A 52 9.55 12.95 -0.44
C PHE A 52 10.20 12.69 -1.81
N LYS A 53 10.27 13.69 -2.70
CA LYS A 53 10.95 13.59 -4.00
C LYS A 53 12.41 14.02 -3.93
N THR A 54 12.72 14.97 -3.05
CA THR A 54 14.02 15.66 -3.00
C THR A 54 14.85 15.33 -1.77
N HIS A 55 14.24 14.76 -0.72
CA HIS A 55 14.88 14.46 0.55
C HIS A 55 14.55 13.04 1.01
N LEU A 56 15.42 12.48 1.85
CA LEU A 56 15.16 11.25 2.57
C LEU A 56 14.35 11.57 3.83
N VAL A 57 13.04 11.33 3.79
CA VAL A 57 12.16 11.53 4.95
C VAL A 57 12.29 10.32 5.88
N LYS A 58 13.02 10.46 6.99
CA LYS A 58 13.20 9.41 7.99
C LYS A 58 13.33 9.97 9.40
N THR A 59 12.97 9.16 10.39
CA THR A 59 13.10 9.46 11.82
C THR A 59 14.20 8.58 12.40
N GLY A 60 15.16 9.19 13.10
CA GLY A 60 16.34 8.48 13.60
C GLY A 60 17.39 8.17 12.52
N ILE A 61 18.42 7.43 12.94
CA ILE A 61 19.60 7.11 12.12
C ILE A 61 19.54 5.64 11.72
N PHE A 62 19.29 5.39 10.44
CA PHE A 62 19.40 4.06 9.84
C PHE A 62 19.75 4.16 8.35
N GLU A 63 20.37 3.12 7.82
CA GLU A 63 20.52 2.92 6.38
C GLU A 63 19.27 2.19 5.84
N PRO A 64 18.58 2.72 4.82
CA PRO A 64 17.40 2.07 4.28
C PRO A 64 17.70 0.66 3.73
N VAL A 65 16.92 -0.32 4.15
CA VAL A 65 16.96 -1.68 3.59
C VAL A 65 16.21 -1.73 2.26
N ARG A 66 15.17 -0.90 2.10
CA ARG A 66 14.39 -0.80 0.87
C ARG A 66 13.78 0.60 0.76
N CYS A 67 13.59 1.07 -0.47
CA CYS A 67 12.86 2.31 -0.76
C CYS A 67 11.76 2.03 -1.78
N PHE A 68 10.51 2.27 -1.38
CA PHE A 68 9.37 2.21 -2.28
C PHE A 68 9.20 3.53 -3.02
N GLU A 69 8.71 3.46 -4.25
CA GLU A 69 8.50 4.60 -5.11
C GLU A 69 7.02 4.76 -5.49
N SER A 70 6.57 6.00 -5.57
CA SER A 70 5.27 6.32 -6.16
C SER A 70 5.24 5.94 -7.65
N SER A 71 4.05 5.63 -8.20
CA SER A 71 3.90 5.20 -9.60
C SER A 71 4.35 6.21 -10.67
N GLY A 72 4.47 7.50 -10.30
CA GLY A 72 4.98 8.56 -11.16
C GLY A 72 4.09 8.90 -12.35
N THR A 73 4.35 10.05 -12.98
CA THR A 73 3.93 10.33 -14.36
C THR A 73 5.20 10.62 -15.15
N THR A 74 5.23 10.26 -16.43
CA THR A 74 6.42 10.36 -17.30
C THR A 74 7.11 11.73 -17.16
N GLY A 75 8.40 11.73 -16.85
CA GLY A 75 9.23 12.95 -16.76
C GLY A 75 9.34 13.59 -15.37
N MET A 76 8.70 13.06 -14.33
CA MET A 76 8.83 13.57 -12.95
C MET A 76 9.68 12.66 -12.04
N ILE A 77 10.39 13.28 -11.09
CA ILE A 77 11.02 12.57 -9.97
C ILE A 77 9.93 11.97 -9.07
N ASN A 78 10.01 10.66 -8.83
CA ASN A 78 9.07 9.94 -7.98
C ASN A 78 9.32 10.24 -6.49
N SER A 79 8.25 10.26 -5.71
CA SER A 79 8.37 10.28 -4.25
C SER A 79 8.90 8.93 -3.76
N LYS A 80 9.77 8.96 -2.75
CA LYS A 80 10.38 7.78 -2.14
C LYS A 80 9.94 7.61 -0.69
N HIS A 81 9.68 6.37 -0.31
CA HIS A 81 9.43 5.96 1.07
C HIS A 81 10.44 4.88 1.45
N CYS A 82 11.43 5.26 2.23
CA CYS A 82 12.54 4.40 2.62
C CYS A 82 12.31 3.82 4.02
N ILE A 83 12.47 2.52 4.14
CA ILE A 83 12.16 1.76 5.36
C ILE A 83 13.42 1.14 5.95
N SER A 84 13.44 1.04 7.28
CA SER A 84 14.53 0.44 8.06
C SER A 84 14.42 -1.09 8.15
N ASN A 85 13.20 -1.64 8.07
CA ASN A 85 12.94 -3.07 8.20
C ASN A 85 11.76 -3.46 7.30
N LEU A 86 12.00 -4.37 6.34
CA LEU A 86 10.97 -4.87 5.43
C LEU A 86 10.02 -5.85 6.11
N ASP A 87 10.50 -6.66 7.04
CA ASP A 87 9.67 -7.64 7.74
C ASP A 87 8.63 -6.94 8.61
N THR A 88 9.01 -5.94 9.41
CA THR A 88 8.05 -5.15 10.19
C THR A 88 7.02 -4.44 9.31
N TYR A 89 7.42 -3.96 8.12
CA TYR A 89 6.50 -3.38 7.15
C TYR A 89 5.44 -4.41 6.70
N LEU A 90 5.87 -5.62 6.35
CA LEU A 90 5.00 -6.69 5.91
C LEU A 90 4.15 -7.29 7.06
N GLU A 91 4.67 -7.35 8.28
CA GLU A 91 3.93 -7.73 9.49
C GLU A 91 2.77 -6.78 9.76
N ASN A 92 3.00 -5.46 9.63
CA ASN A 92 1.96 -4.46 9.76
C ASN A 92 0.89 -4.62 8.65
N THR A 93 1.32 -4.86 7.42
CA THR A 93 0.42 -5.18 6.29
C THR A 93 -0.48 -6.39 6.61
N VAL A 94 0.08 -7.47 7.17
CA VAL A 94 -0.66 -8.67 7.55
C VAL A 94 -1.61 -8.41 8.71
N THR A 95 -1.17 -7.65 9.71
CA THR A 95 -1.99 -7.29 10.87
C THR A 95 -3.25 -6.54 10.44
N ILE A 96 -3.09 -5.51 9.61
CA ILE A 96 -4.19 -4.73 9.06
C ILE A 96 -5.11 -5.62 8.20
N PHE A 97 -4.52 -6.46 7.33
CA PHE A 97 -5.32 -7.37 6.50
C PHE A 97 -6.19 -8.31 7.35
N LYS A 98 -5.61 -8.89 8.41
CA LYS A 98 -6.34 -9.81 9.31
C LYS A 98 -7.49 -9.14 10.04
N GLU A 99 -7.34 -7.87 10.42
CA GLU A 99 -8.39 -7.12 11.10
C GLU A 99 -9.66 -6.99 10.25
N TYR A 100 -9.52 -6.79 8.94
CA TYR A 100 -10.66 -6.56 8.04
C TYR A 100 -11.13 -7.80 7.27
N TYR A 101 -10.21 -8.71 6.94
CA TYR A 101 -10.48 -9.86 6.06
C TYR A 101 -10.23 -11.21 6.75
N GLY A 102 -9.51 -11.27 7.87
CA GLY A 102 -9.08 -12.52 8.51
C GLY A 102 -7.80 -13.10 7.89
N ASP A 103 -7.51 -14.37 8.17
CA ASP A 103 -6.22 -14.97 7.81
C ASP A 103 -6.03 -15.11 6.29
N PRO A 104 -4.87 -14.69 5.73
CA PRO A 104 -4.58 -14.83 4.29
C PRO A 104 -4.65 -16.26 3.76
N ASP A 105 -4.40 -17.28 4.60
CA ASP A 105 -4.46 -18.70 4.23
C ASP A 105 -5.88 -19.22 3.96
N GLN A 106 -6.90 -18.42 4.31
CA GLN A 106 -8.29 -18.71 3.97
C GLN A 106 -8.65 -18.30 2.55
N TYR A 107 -7.77 -17.56 1.87
CA TYR A 107 -8.04 -16.95 0.57
C TYR A 107 -7.14 -17.51 -0.52
N CYS A 108 -7.67 -17.60 -1.74
CA CYS A 108 -6.86 -17.54 -2.95
C CYS A 108 -6.59 -16.06 -3.29
N ILE A 109 -5.32 -15.64 -3.33
CA ILE A 109 -4.92 -14.26 -3.57
C ILE A 109 -4.40 -14.13 -4.99
N ILE A 110 -5.05 -13.27 -5.77
CA ILE A 110 -4.76 -13.07 -7.19
C ILE A 110 -4.39 -11.61 -7.43
N GLY A 111 -3.22 -11.37 -8.04
CA GLY A 111 -2.75 -10.05 -8.43
C GLY A 111 -2.85 -9.80 -9.94
N LEU A 112 -3.77 -8.93 -10.35
CA LEU A 112 -3.92 -8.40 -11.72
C LEU A 112 -3.25 -7.02 -11.81
N LEU A 113 -1.92 -7.01 -11.74
CA LEU A 113 -1.09 -5.79 -11.64
C LEU A 113 -0.09 -5.69 -12.81
N PRO A 114 -0.54 -5.57 -14.07
CA PRO A 114 0.33 -5.37 -15.22
C PRO A 114 1.26 -4.16 -15.03
N SER A 115 2.48 -4.26 -15.52
CA SER A 115 3.53 -3.20 -15.43
C SER A 115 4.08 -2.91 -14.03
N TYR A 116 3.63 -3.61 -12.98
CA TYR A 116 4.17 -3.45 -11.62
C TYR A 116 5.24 -4.48 -11.25
N LEU A 117 5.23 -5.70 -11.81
CA LEU A 117 6.27 -6.70 -11.51
C LEU A 117 7.66 -6.29 -11.99
N GLU A 118 7.75 -5.45 -13.03
CA GLU A 118 9.02 -4.88 -13.49
C GLU A 118 9.52 -3.74 -12.58
N ARG A 119 8.70 -3.30 -11.60
CA ARG A 119 9.03 -2.23 -10.66
C ARG A 119 9.32 -2.82 -9.29
N GLU A 120 10.57 -3.18 -9.05
CA GLU A 120 11.05 -3.72 -7.76
C GLU A 120 10.72 -2.81 -6.56
N ASN A 121 10.53 -1.52 -6.80
CA ASN A 121 10.24 -0.51 -5.78
C ASN A 121 8.73 -0.29 -5.53
N SER A 122 7.85 -1.23 -5.90
CA SER A 122 6.42 -1.13 -5.59
C SER A 122 6.10 -1.76 -4.22
N SER A 123 5.57 -0.96 -3.30
CA SER A 123 5.04 -1.46 -2.02
C SER A 123 3.85 -2.38 -2.24
N LEU A 124 2.93 -2.01 -3.15
CA LEU A 124 1.76 -2.83 -3.48
C LEU A 124 2.17 -4.23 -3.93
N VAL A 125 3.13 -4.35 -4.85
CA VAL A 125 3.64 -5.66 -5.29
C VAL A 125 4.22 -6.45 -4.14
N SER A 126 5.01 -5.80 -3.27
CA SER A 126 5.60 -6.46 -2.10
C SER A 126 4.53 -7.00 -1.14
N MET A 127 3.46 -6.24 -0.91
CA MET A 127 2.34 -6.66 -0.07
C MET A 127 1.56 -7.82 -0.70
N VAL A 128 1.22 -7.74 -1.99
CA VAL A 128 0.47 -8.79 -2.70
C VAL A 128 1.28 -10.08 -2.82
N ASP A 129 2.57 -9.99 -3.12
CA ASP A 129 3.46 -11.15 -3.15
C ASP A 129 3.57 -11.82 -1.77
N HIS A 130 3.63 -11.02 -0.70
CA HIS A 130 3.63 -11.54 0.66
C HIS A 130 2.31 -12.26 0.99
N PHE A 131 1.16 -11.71 0.61
CA PHE A 131 -0.13 -12.39 0.77
C PHE A 131 -0.26 -13.67 -0.05
N ILE A 132 0.23 -13.70 -1.30
CA ILE A 132 0.27 -14.90 -2.14
C ILE A 132 1.05 -16.02 -1.43
N LYS A 133 2.21 -15.71 -0.85
CA LYS A 133 3.03 -16.66 -0.12
C LYS A 133 2.34 -17.18 1.15
N LEU A 134 1.71 -16.28 1.91
CA LEU A 134 0.98 -16.65 3.13
C LEU A 134 -0.29 -17.46 2.85
N SER A 135 -0.95 -17.19 1.72
CA SER A 135 -2.14 -17.88 1.27
C SER A 135 -1.91 -19.39 1.09
N LYS A 136 -0.73 -19.78 0.60
CA LYS A 136 -0.37 -21.18 0.27
C LYS A 136 -1.30 -21.87 -0.74
N HIS A 137 -2.31 -21.17 -1.26
CA HIS A 137 -3.24 -21.73 -2.23
C HIS A 137 -2.55 -21.88 -3.58
N PRO A 138 -2.63 -23.05 -4.25
CA PRO A 138 -1.86 -23.35 -5.47
C PRO A 138 -2.22 -22.45 -6.65
N SER A 139 -3.42 -21.86 -6.65
CA SER A 139 -3.88 -20.91 -7.66
C SER A 139 -3.57 -19.45 -7.34
N SER A 140 -3.02 -19.15 -6.15
CA SER A 140 -2.59 -17.79 -5.82
C SER A 140 -1.41 -17.38 -6.69
N GLY A 141 -1.38 -16.12 -7.12
CA GLY A 141 -0.32 -15.65 -8.01
C GLY A 141 -0.65 -14.36 -8.75
N PHE A 142 0.33 -13.90 -9.53
CA PHE A 142 0.15 -12.77 -10.43
C PHE A 142 -0.30 -13.23 -11.81
N PHE A 143 -1.28 -12.54 -12.38
CA PHE A 143 -1.84 -12.78 -13.71
C PHE A 143 -1.69 -11.49 -14.51
N LEU A 144 -0.53 -11.26 -15.13
CA LEU A 144 -0.20 -9.96 -15.72
C LEU A 144 -1.00 -9.66 -16.99
N HIS A 145 -1.00 -10.59 -17.95
CA HIS A 145 -1.58 -10.39 -19.27
C HIS A 145 -2.39 -11.60 -19.76
N ASP A 146 -2.45 -12.68 -18.97
CA ASP A 146 -3.15 -13.90 -19.35
C ASP A 146 -4.58 -13.90 -18.76
N PHE A 147 -5.43 -13.08 -19.37
CA PHE A 147 -6.83 -12.96 -18.97
C PHE A 147 -7.61 -14.26 -19.15
N LYS A 148 -7.24 -15.06 -20.16
CA LYS A 148 -7.89 -16.36 -20.38
C LYS A 148 -7.63 -17.29 -19.19
N LYS A 149 -6.37 -17.42 -18.77
CA LYS A 149 -6.01 -18.22 -17.60
C LYS A 149 -6.63 -17.66 -16.31
N LEU A 150 -6.66 -16.34 -16.15
CA LEU A 150 -7.33 -15.72 -15.00
C LEU A 150 -8.83 -16.09 -14.96
N ASN A 151 -9.52 -15.98 -16.08
CA ASN A 151 -10.94 -16.38 -16.18
C ASN A 151 -11.15 -17.86 -15.84
N GLU A 152 -10.32 -18.75 -16.38
CA GLU A 152 -10.38 -20.19 -16.07
C GLU A 152 -10.19 -20.46 -14.57
N VAL A 153 -9.21 -19.81 -13.94
CA VAL A 153 -8.97 -19.91 -12.50
C VAL A 153 -10.14 -19.39 -11.70
N LEU A 154 -10.67 -18.20 -12.00
CA LEU A 154 -11.79 -17.62 -11.27
C LEU A 154 -13.06 -18.48 -11.39
N LEU A 155 -13.36 -19.02 -12.57
CA LEU A 155 -14.49 -19.95 -12.74
C LEU A 155 -14.31 -21.21 -11.90
N HIS A 156 -13.10 -21.76 -11.86
CA HIS A 156 -12.78 -22.91 -11.02
C HIS A 156 -12.98 -22.58 -9.54
N LEU A 157 -12.43 -21.47 -9.04
CA LEU A 157 -12.55 -21.05 -7.64
C LEU A 157 -14.01 -20.78 -7.23
N GLU A 158 -14.77 -20.08 -8.08
CA GLU A 158 -16.20 -19.80 -7.85
C GLU A 158 -17.04 -21.08 -7.79
N SER A 159 -16.78 -22.06 -8.67
CA SER A 159 -17.48 -23.36 -8.64
C SER A 159 -17.19 -24.18 -7.37
N HIS A 160 -16.02 -23.96 -6.74
CA HIS A 160 -15.65 -24.58 -5.48
C HIS A 160 -15.98 -23.72 -4.26
N GLN A 161 -16.61 -22.55 -4.46
CA GLN A 161 -16.93 -21.60 -3.40
C GLN A 161 -15.69 -21.13 -2.61
N GLN A 162 -14.52 -21.18 -3.24
CA GLN A 162 -13.26 -20.78 -2.62
C GLN A 162 -13.25 -19.26 -2.44
N LYS A 163 -13.03 -18.81 -1.20
CA LYS A 163 -12.83 -17.38 -0.91
C LYS A 163 -11.64 -16.88 -1.71
N THR A 164 -11.86 -15.83 -2.50
CA THR A 164 -10.83 -15.29 -3.41
C THR A 164 -10.74 -13.78 -3.22
N ILE A 165 -9.54 -13.23 -3.30
CA ILE A 165 -9.33 -11.78 -3.44
C ILE A 165 -8.62 -11.53 -4.76
N LEU A 166 -9.30 -10.83 -5.66
CA LEU A 166 -8.75 -10.32 -6.90
C LEU A 166 -8.32 -8.87 -6.69
N ILE A 167 -7.01 -8.66 -6.56
CA ILE A 167 -6.39 -7.35 -6.39
C ILE A 167 -5.94 -6.87 -7.76
N GLY A 168 -6.47 -5.75 -8.24
CA GLY A 168 -6.16 -5.28 -9.58
C GLY A 168 -6.16 -3.76 -9.74
N VAL A 169 -5.43 -3.30 -10.74
CA VAL A 169 -5.50 -1.90 -11.19
C VAL A 169 -6.72 -1.68 -12.07
N THR A 170 -7.28 -0.47 -12.03
CA THR A 170 -8.58 -0.14 -12.64
C THR A 170 -8.69 -0.59 -14.10
N PHE A 171 -7.76 -0.20 -14.96
CA PHE A 171 -7.83 -0.49 -16.39
C PHE A 171 -7.76 -2.00 -16.67
N ALA A 172 -6.92 -2.73 -15.94
CA ALA A 172 -6.76 -4.17 -16.14
C ALA A 172 -8.01 -4.94 -15.71
N LEU A 173 -8.67 -4.50 -14.63
CA LEU A 173 -9.95 -5.07 -14.19
C LEU A 173 -11.06 -4.81 -15.22
N ILE A 174 -11.10 -3.60 -15.80
CA ILE A 174 -12.07 -3.24 -16.85
C ILE A 174 -11.82 -4.07 -18.12
N ASP A 175 -10.59 -4.09 -18.63
CA ASP A 175 -10.24 -4.85 -19.83
C ASP A 175 -10.56 -6.36 -19.65
N PHE A 176 -10.32 -6.88 -18.44
CA PHE A 176 -10.64 -8.25 -18.09
C PHE A 176 -12.15 -8.53 -18.14
N VAL A 177 -12.99 -7.71 -17.48
CA VAL A 177 -14.44 -7.96 -17.42
C VAL A 177 -15.15 -7.70 -18.75
N GLU A 178 -14.64 -6.80 -19.58
CA GLU A 178 -15.14 -6.60 -20.95
C GLU A 178 -14.91 -7.84 -21.82
N SER A 179 -13.76 -8.49 -21.65
CA SER A 179 -13.39 -9.70 -22.40
C SER A 179 -14.06 -10.98 -21.83
N PHE A 180 -14.22 -11.05 -20.51
CA PHE A 180 -14.68 -12.23 -19.78
C PHE A 180 -15.74 -11.86 -18.72
N PRO A 181 -16.97 -11.50 -19.15
CA PRO A 181 -18.02 -11.14 -18.22
C PRO A 181 -18.42 -12.36 -17.37
N MET A 182 -18.39 -12.20 -16.05
CA MET A 182 -18.69 -13.28 -15.11
C MET A 182 -19.37 -12.76 -13.84
N LYS A 183 -20.06 -13.65 -13.12
CA LYS A 183 -20.62 -13.35 -11.80
C LYS A 183 -19.68 -13.89 -10.73
N LEU A 184 -19.19 -13.00 -9.88
CA LEU A 184 -18.34 -13.32 -8.75
C LEU A 184 -19.17 -13.27 -7.47
N LYS A 185 -19.37 -14.41 -6.81
CA LYS A 185 -20.10 -14.53 -5.53
C LYS A 185 -19.17 -14.78 -4.35
N TYR A 186 -18.06 -15.47 -4.59
CA TYR A 186 -17.07 -15.85 -3.57
C TYR A 186 -15.74 -15.09 -3.71
N THR A 187 -15.68 -14.14 -4.64
CA THR A 187 -14.51 -13.31 -4.90
C THR A 187 -14.75 -11.86 -4.47
N ILE A 188 -13.84 -11.34 -3.65
CA ILE A 188 -13.73 -9.91 -3.34
C ILE A 188 -12.86 -9.28 -4.43
N VAL A 189 -13.36 -8.21 -5.06
CA VAL A 189 -12.57 -7.40 -5.99
C VAL A 189 -12.02 -6.19 -5.24
N MET A 190 -10.69 -6.07 -5.20
CA MET A 190 -9.98 -4.98 -4.57
C MET A 190 -9.28 -4.13 -5.64
N GLU A 191 -9.86 -2.97 -5.90
CA GLU A 191 -9.35 -1.99 -6.86
C GLU A 191 -8.30 -1.09 -6.19
N THR A 192 -7.13 -0.92 -6.82
CA THR A 192 -5.97 -0.23 -6.22
C THR A 192 -5.56 1.07 -6.93
N GLY A 193 -6.45 1.66 -7.73
CA GLY A 193 -6.15 2.75 -8.66
C GLY A 193 -5.41 2.28 -9.92
N GLY A 194 -4.93 3.22 -10.74
CA GLY A 194 -4.00 2.91 -11.84
C GLY A 194 -4.34 3.44 -13.23
N MET A 195 -5.37 4.27 -13.42
CA MET A 195 -5.71 4.90 -14.72
C MET A 195 -4.73 6.00 -15.19
N LYS A 196 -3.52 6.08 -14.65
CA LYS A 196 -2.59 7.16 -15.04
C LYS A 196 -1.90 6.82 -16.36
N GLY A 197 -2.40 7.40 -17.45
CA GLY A 197 -1.86 7.26 -18.80
C GLY A 197 -2.61 6.26 -19.69
N ARG A 198 -3.71 5.67 -19.20
CA ARG A 198 -4.68 4.86 -19.93
C ARG A 198 -6.07 5.02 -19.32
#